data_AF-A0A1Y4CWZ6-F1
#
_entry.id   AF-A0A1Y4CWZ6-F1
#
_cell.length_a   1.000
_cell.length_b   1.000
_cell.length_c   1.000
_cell.angle_alpha   90.00
_cell.angle_beta   90.00
_cell.angle_gamma   90.00
#
_symmetry.space_group_name_H-M   'P 1'
#
loop_
_entity.id
_entity.type
_entity.pdbx_description
1 polymer ?
#
loop_
_entity_poly.entity_id
_entity_poly.type
_entity_poly.pdbx_seq_one_letter_code
_entity_poly.pdbx_strand_id
1 'polypeptide(L)'
;MSRGKSGCAASETLPDIRQSKRLATAYGVTLDELISFDLDVAQVEEAIERTSDEVTEKVDWTSAWAKRYPILARCQGEVNVPLYARRIRQMLDELKAERGYSELDAMLALKDILYQVWKQAKAAGAR
;
A
#
# COMPACT_ATOMS: atom_id res chain seq x y z
N MET A 1 -43.95 -30.10 -30.05
CA MET A 1 -44.36 -29.31 -28.86
C MET A 1 -43.88 -30.11 -27.65
N SER A 2 -43.15 -29.61 -26.67
CA SER A 2 -42.97 -28.26 -26.17
C SER A 2 -41.57 -28.12 -25.54
N ARG A 3 -41.08 -26.89 -25.53
CA ARG A 3 -39.78 -26.45 -25.00
C ARG A 3 -39.75 -26.54 -23.47
N GLY A 4 -38.60 -26.84 -22.89
CA GLY A 4 -38.27 -26.58 -21.49
C GLY A 4 -36.77 -26.41 -21.34
N LYS A 5 -36.21 -25.32 -21.88
CA LYS A 5 -35.66 -24.19 -21.10
C LYS A 5 -34.54 -24.61 -20.14
N SER A 6 -33.32 -24.43 -20.65
CA SER A 6 -32.14 -23.85 -20.04
C SER A 6 -32.01 -23.96 -18.52
N GLY A 7 -30.92 -24.61 -18.12
CA GLY A 7 -30.30 -24.42 -16.81
C GLY A 7 -30.10 -22.94 -16.52
N CYS A 8 -30.36 -22.56 -15.27
CA CYS A 8 -29.95 -21.28 -14.73
C CYS A 8 -29.76 -21.45 -13.23
N ALA A 9 -28.60 -21.01 -12.76
CA ALA A 9 -28.13 -21.02 -11.40
C ALA A 9 -29.08 -20.24 -10.47
N ALA A 10 -30.04 -20.93 -9.84
CA ALA A 10 -31.02 -20.29 -8.96
C ALA A 10 -31.11 -20.91 -7.56
N SER A 11 -30.41 -22.02 -7.28
CA SER A 11 -30.51 -22.71 -5.98
C SER A 11 -29.30 -22.54 -5.05
N GLU A 12 -28.12 -22.17 -5.55
CA GLU A 12 -26.91 -22.04 -4.71
C GLU A 12 -26.68 -20.63 -4.13
N THR A 13 -27.48 -19.59 -4.46
CA THR A 13 -26.94 -18.22 -4.40
C THR A 13 -27.90 -17.10 -3.94
N LEU A 14 -28.88 -17.34 -3.06
CA LEU A 14 -29.74 -16.26 -2.52
C LEU A 14 -29.62 -16.04 -1.00
N PRO A 15 -29.60 -17.09 -0.15
CA PRO A 15 -29.36 -16.91 1.28
C PRO A 15 -27.96 -16.37 1.55
N ASP A 16 -26.97 -16.90 0.82
CA ASP A 16 -25.55 -16.57 0.97
C ASP A 16 -25.27 -15.12 0.52
N ILE A 17 -25.81 -14.69 -0.63
CA ILE A 17 -25.69 -13.29 -1.08
C ILE A 17 -26.34 -12.31 -0.08
N ARG A 18 -27.47 -12.67 0.53
CA ARG A 18 -28.11 -11.81 1.54
C ARG A 18 -27.30 -11.75 2.83
N GLN A 19 -26.65 -12.84 3.23
CA GLN A 19 -25.76 -12.87 4.40
C GLN A 19 -24.49 -12.06 4.13
N SER A 20 -23.84 -12.25 2.98
CA SER A 20 -22.67 -11.48 2.56
C SER A 20 -22.98 -10.00 2.42
N LYS A 21 -24.17 -9.61 1.93
CA LYS A 21 -24.60 -8.20 1.92
C LYS A 21 -24.75 -7.59 3.32
N ARG A 22 -25.24 -8.36 4.30
CA ARG A 22 -25.36 -7.91 5.70
C ARG A 22 -23.98 -7.73 6.33
N LEU A 23 -23.05 -8.65 6.05
CA LEU A 23 -21.65 -8.54 6.46
C LEU A 23 -20.97 -7.31 5.84
N ALA A 24 -21.11 -7.13 4.53
CA ALA A 24 -20.55 -5.98 3.81
C ALA A 24 -21.02 -4.65 4.43
N THR A 25 -22.33 -4.53 4.70
CA THR A 25 -22.90 -3.34 5.35
C THR A 25 -22.38 -3.13 6.78
N ALA A 26 -22.16 -4.21 7.54
CA ALA A 26 -21.65 -4.14 8.92
C ALA A 26 -20.18 -3.68 8.97
N TYR A 27 -19.37 -4.05 7.98
CA TYR A 27 -17.98 -3.64 7.85
C TYR A 27 -17.77 -2.37 7.01
N GLY A 28 -18.85 -1.75 6.51
CA GLY A 28 -18.76 -0.53 5.70
C GLY A 28 -18.16 -0.72 4.30
N VAL A 29 -18.10 -1.95 3.80
CA VAL A 29 -17.54 -2.32 2.49
C VAL A 29 -18.63 -2.77 1.52
N THR A 30 -18.34 -2.76 0.23
CA THR A 30 -19.22 -3.32 -0.80
C THR A 30 -19.10 -4.85 -0.87
N LEU A 31 -20.06 -5.51 -1.54
CA LEU A 31 -20.05 -6.97 -1.67
C LEU A 31 -18.84 -7.48 -2.49
N ASP A 32 -18.44 -6.74 -3.53
CA ASP A 32 -17.28 -7.09 -4.35
C ASP A 32 -15.95 -6.88 -3.58
N GLU A 33 -15.88 -5.85 -2.74
CA GLU A 33 -14.77 -5.64 -1.81
C GLU A 33 -14.73 -6.74 -0.75
N LEU A 34 -15.88 -7.21 -0.25
CA LEU A 34 -15.93 -8.31 0.70
C LEU A 34 -15.41 -9.63 0.10
N ILE A 35 -15.68 -9.87 -1.19
CA ILE A 35 -15.22 -11.07 -1.91
C ILE A 35 -13.71 -11.00 -2.19
N SER A 36 -13.20 -9.81 -2.50
CA SER A 36 -11.78 -9.56 -2.73
C SER A 36 -11.01 -9.15 -1.47
N PHE A 37 -11.66 -9.24 -0.30
CA PHE A 37 -11.12 -8.74 0.96
C PHE A 37 -9.87 -9.52 1.37
N ASP A 38 -8.74 -8.83 1.39
CA ASP A 38 -7.48 -9.34 1.92
C ASP A 38 -7.33 -8.84 3.36
N LEU A 39 -7.58 -9.74 4.32
CA LEU A 39 -7.51 -9.46 5.74
C LEU A 39 -6.11 -9.04 6.19
N ASP A 40 -5.04 -9.49 5.51
CA ASP A 40 -3.68 -9.11 5.85
C ASP A 40 -3.39 -7.68 5.41
N VAL A 41 -3.89 -7.28 4.23
CA VAL A 41 -3.78 -5.89 3.74
C VAL A 41 -4.59 -4.95 4.64
N ALA A 42 -5.83 -5.30 4.96
CA ALA A 42 -6.71 -4.48 5.80
C ALA A 42 -6.12 -4.24 7.19
N GLN A 43 -5.50 -5.26 7.81
CA GLN A 43 -4.82 -5.08 9.10
C GLN A 43 -3.63 -4.12 9.04
N VAL A 44 -2.89 -4.13 7.93
CA VAL A 44 -1.78 -3.19 7.73
C VAL A 44 -2.30 -1.77 7.55
N GLU A 45 -3.35 -1.57 6.76
CA GLU A 45 -4.00 -0.28 6.55
C GLU A 45 -4.58 0.28 7.85
N GLU A 46 -5.34 -0.53 8.61
CA GLU A 46 -5.88 -0.14 9.92
C GLU A 46 -4.76 0.22 10.91
N ALA A 47 -3.67 -0.55 10.92
CA ALA A 47 -2.52 -0.23 11.77
C ALA A 47 -1.89 1.11 11.40
N ILE A 48 -1.83 1.47 10.11
CA ILE A 48 -1.33 2.78 9.66
C ILE A 48 -2.27 3.89 10.13
N GLU A 49 -3.58 3.77 9.92
CA GLU A 49 -4.56 4.79 10.33
C GLU A 49 -4.61 5.02 11.84
N ARG A 50 -4.42 3.95 12.63
CA ARG A 50 -4.43 4.03 14.10
C ARG A 50 -3.10 4.52 14.69
N THR A 51 -2.04 4.58 13.88
CA THR A 51 -0.74 5.07 14.33
C THR A 51 -0.77 6.59 14.35
N SER A 52 -0.67 7.19 15.54
CA SER A 52 -0.60 8.65 15.67
C SER A 52 0.77 9.19 15.25
N ASP A 53 0.84 10.49 14.95
CA ASP A 53 2.09 11.17 14.59
C ASP A 53 3.13 11.02 15.72
N GLU A 54 2.72 11.07 16.99
CA GLU A 54 3.64 10.93 18.14
C GLU A 54 4.20 9.51 18.28
N VAL A 55 3.50 8.50 17.78
CA VAL A 55 4.03 7.13 17.69
C VAL A 55 4.97 7.04 16.49
N THR A 56 4.59 7.62 15.36
CA THR A 56 5.39 7.63 14.12
C THR A 56 6.76 8.26 14.33
N GLU A 57 6.86 9.34 15.12
CA GLU A 57 8.13 10.00 15.46
C GLU A 57 9.04 9.16 16.36
N LYS A 58 8.47 8.31 17.24
CA LYS A 58 9.24 7.48 18.18
C LYS A 58 9.75 6.19 17.55
N VAL A 59 9.15 5.77 16.44
CA VAL A 59 9.49 4.52 15.78
C VAL A 59 10.69 4.73 14.86
N ASP A 60 11.78 4.02 15.12
CA ASP A 60 12.83 3.84 14.13
C ASP A 60 12.36 2.87 13.04
N TRP A 61 11.78 3.45 11.99
CA TRP A 61 11.27 2.72 10.83
C TRP A 61 12.37 1.92 10.11
N THR A 62 13.63 2.39 10.13
CA THR A 62 14.75 1.66 9.51
C THR A 62 14.99 0.36 10.25
N SER A 63 15.07 0.42 11.58
CA SER A 63 15.25 -0.74 12.44
C SER A 63 14.06 -1.70 12.39
N ALA A 64 12.82 -1.18 12.32
CA ALA A 64 11.62 -2.01 12.19
C ALA A 64 11.63 -2.84 10.89
N TRP A 65 11.91 -2.20 9.75
CA TRP A 65 11.98 -2.88 8.46
C TRP A 65 13.22 -3.75 8.29
N ALA A 66 14.34 -3.42 8.94
CA ALA A 66 15.57 -4.21 8.90
C ALA A 66 15.38 -5.65 9.40
N LYS A 67 14.39 -5.90 10.28
CA LYS A 67 14.01 -7.26 10.73
C LYS A 67 13.57 -8.15 9.57
N ARG A 68 12.89 -7.58 8.56
CA ARG A 68 12.42 -8.29 7.36
C ARG A 68 13.43 -8.18 6.21
N TYR A 69 14.14 -7.05 6.13
CA TYR A 69 15.08 -6.75 5.05
C TYR A 69 16.45 -6.35 5.63
N PRO A 70 17.34 -7.30 5.94
CA PRO A 70 18.62 -7.04 6.59
C PRO A 70 19.54 -6.08 5.83
N ILE A 71 19.33 -5.92 4.51
CA ILE A 71 20.05 -4.96 3.68
C ILE A 71 19.92 -3.52 4.19
N LEU A 72 18.79 -3.16 4.82
CA LEU A 72 18.60 -1.80 5.35
C LEU A 72 19.58 -1.46 6.47
N ALA A 73 19.98 -2.44 7.28
CA ALA A 73 20.99 -2.26 8.32
C ALA A 73 22.41 -2.22 7.74
N ARG A 74 22.69 -2.99 6.67
CA ARG A 74 24.03 -3.08 6.06
C ARG A 74 24.37 -1.94 5.13
N CYS A 75 23.37 -1.41 4.41
CA CYS A 75 23.54 -0.41 3.35
C CYS A 75 24.27 0.85 3.83
N GLN A 76 24.06 1.27 5.08
CA GLN A 76 24.71 2.46 5.64
C GLN A 76 26.24 2.34 5.72
N GLY A 77 26.78 1.12 5.87
CA GLY A 77 28.23 0.87 5.90
C GLY A 77 28.83 0.48 4.54
N GLU A 78 28.00 0.00 3.60
CA GLU A 78 28.46 -0.51 2.30
C GLU A 78 28.40 0.56 1.19
N VAL A 79 27.59 1.61 1.35
CA VAL A 79 27.31 2.60 0.31
C VAL A 79 27.86 3.97 0.69
N ASN A 80 28.32 4.74 -0.31
CA ASN A 80 28.68 6.15 -0.12
C ASN A 80 27.42 7.01 0.11
N VAL A 81 26.86 6.95 1.32
CA VAL A 81 25.64 7.67 1.72
C VAL A 81 25.72 9.17 1.39
N PRO A 82 26.84 9.89 1.66
CA PRO A 82 26.94 11.31 1.32
C PRO A 82 26.69 11.64 -0.16
N LEU A 83 27.12 10.78 -1.08
CA LEU A 83 26.92 10.97 -2.52
C LEU A 83 25.43 10.97 -2.89
N TYR A 84 24.68 9.98 -2.38
CA TYR A 84 23.25 9.86 -2.64
C TYR A 84 22.46 10.93 -1.89
N ALA A 85 22.83 11.20 -0.63
CA ALA A 85 22.18 12.21 0.20
C ALA A 85 22.18 13.60 -0.45
N ARG A 86 23.26 13.98 -1.14
CA ARG A 86 23.30 15.27 -1.87
C ARG A 86 22.21 15.38 -2.92
N ARG A 87 22.05 14.36 -3.77
CA ARG A 87 21.04 14.34 -4.84
C ARG A 87 19.63 14.28 -4.27
N ILE A 88 19.43 13.47 -3.22
CA ILE A 88 18.13 13.34 -2.55
C ILE A 88 17.70 14.67 -1.93
N ARG A 89 18.60 15.37 -1.23
CA ARG A 89 18.30 16.70 -0.66
C ARG A 89 17.90 17.70 -1.74
N GLN A 90 18.61 17.72 -2.87
CA GLN A 90 18.26 18.60 -3.98
C GLN A 90 16.84 18.30 -4.50
N MET A 91 16.48 17.03 -4.71
CA MET A 91 15.12 16.65 -5.14
C MET A 91 14.04 17.06 -4.12
N LEU A 92 14.34 16.98 -2.82
CA LEU A 92 13.43 17.45 -1.76
C LEU A 92 13.25 18.98 -1.82
N ASP A 93 14.34 19.73 -1.97
CA ASP A 93 14.30 21.19 -2.06
C ASP A 93 13.51 21.66 -3.29
N GLU A 94 13.67 20.97 -4.43
CA GLU A 94 12.90 21.20 -5.66
C GLU A 94 11.40 20.96 -5.44
N LEU A 95 11.01 19.83 -4.83
CA LEU A 95 9.61 19.53 -4.51
C LEU A 95 8.98 20.58 -3.59
N LYS A 96 9.72 21.05 -2.58
CA LYS A 96 9.27 22.11 -1.67
C LYS A 96 9.09 23.43 -2.42
N ALA A 97 10.04 23.81 -3.28
CA ALA A 97 10.01 25.07 -4.01
C ALA A 97 8.91 25.11 -5.09
N GLU A 98 8.74 24.03 -5.85
CA GLU A 98 7.81 23.99 -6.99
C GLU A 98 6.35 23.77 -6.56
N ARG A 99 6.13 22.97 -5.51
CA ARG A 99 4.78 22.55 -5.09
C ARG A 99 4.33 23.19 -3.78
N GLY A 100 5.20 23.93 -3.09
CA GLY A 100 4.91 24.51 -1.78
C GLY A 100 4.73 23.45 -0.68
N TYR A 101 5.30 22.26 -0.86
CA TYR A 101 5.17 21.16 0.08
C TYR A 101 5.88 21.45 1.40
N SER A 102 5.31 20.93 2.50
CA SER A 102 6.01 20.85 3.77
C SER A 102 7.19 19.88 3.67
N GLU A 103 8.08 19.88 4.68
CA GLU A 103 9.20 18.94 4.72
C GLU A 103 8.72 17.48 4.73
N LEU A 104 7.67 17.18 5.50
CA LEU A 104 7.07 15.86 5.56
C LEU A 104 6.44 15.46 4.22
N ASP A 105 5.65 16.35 3.61
CA ASP A 105 4.98 16.07 2.35
C ASP A 105 5.98 15.83 1.21
N ALA A 106 7.05 16.63 1.16
CA ALA A 106 8.12 16.45 0.19
C ALA A 106 8.84 15.11 0.38
N MET A 107 9.09 14.70 1.64
CA MET A 107 9.71 13.41 1.96
C MET A 107 8.81 12.23 1.55
N LEU A 108 7.51 12.29 1.88
CA LEU A 108 6.53 11.26 1.52
C LEU A 108 6.34 11.15 0.00
N ALA A 109 6.24 12.29 -0.69
CA ALA A 109 6.13 12.33 -2.15
C ALA A 109 7.36 11.73 -2.83
N LEU A 110 8.57 12.10 -2.39
CA LEU A 110 9.80 11.56 -2.98
C LEU A 110 9.95 10.05 -2.71
N LYS A 111 9.55 9.58 -1.52
CA LYS A 111 9.49 8.15 -1.19
C LYS A 111 8.55 7.39 -2.12
N ASP A 112 7.36 7.92 -2.39
CA ASP A 112 6.42 7.27 -3.31
C ASP A 112 6.96 7.25 -4.74
N ILE A 113 7.50 8.36 -5.24
CA ILE A 113 8.14 8.43 -6.57
C ILE A 113 9.23 7.36 -6.71
N LEU A 114 10.11 7.20 -5.71
CA LEU A 114 11.15 6.17 -5.71
C LEU A 114 10.55 4.76 -5.89
N TYR A 115 9.49 4.44 -5.14
CA TYR A 115 8.81 3.15 -5.23
C TYR A 115 8.18 2.91 -6.60
N GLN A 116 7.47 3.91 -7.14
CA GLN A 116 6.82 3.80 -8.44
C GLN A 116 7.84 3.61 -9.57
N VAL A 117 8.94 4.36 -9.57
CA VAL A 117 10.02 4.23 -10.57
C VAL A 117 10.65 2.84 -10.52
N TRP A 118 10.96 2.32 -9.32
CA TRP A 118 11.47 0.96 -9.15
C TRP A 118 10.48 -0.11 -9.66
N LYS A 119 9.19 0.04 -9.31
CA LYS A 119 8.13 -0.88 -9.73
C LYS A 119 7.99 -0.92 -11.25
N GLN A 120 8.03 0.24 -11.91
CA GLN A 120 7.98 0.35 -13.37
C GLN A 120 9.21 -0.30 -14.02
N ALA A 121 10.41 -0.06 -13.51
CA ALA A 121 11.64 -0.67 -14.02
C ALA A 121 11.60 -2.20 -13.91
N LYS A 122 11.10 -2.74 -12.79
CA LYS A 122 10.91 -4.18 -12.60
C LYS A 122 9.92 -4.77 -13.62
N ALA A 123 8.83 -4.07 -13.89
CA ALA A 123 7.83 -4.52 -14.88
C ALA A 123 8.38 -4.49 -16.31
N ALA A 124 9.24 -3.52 -16.64
CA ALA A 124 9.87 -3.40 -17.95
C ALA A 124 10.95 -4.46 -18.20
N GLY A 125 11.71 -4.84 -17.17
CA GLY A 125 12.75 -5.90 -17.26
C GLY A 125 12.21 -7.33 -17.19
N ALA A 126 10.91 -7.51 -16.96
CA ALA A 126 10.23 -8.82 -16.99
C ALA A 126 9.60 -9.14 -18.37
N ARG A 127 9.86 -8.30 -19.38
CA ARG A 127 9.52 -8.50 -20.80
C ARG A 127 10.78 -8.78 -21.59
#